data_AF-A0A520ECH2-F1
#
_entry.id   AF-A0A520ECH2-F1
#
_cell.length_a   1.000
_cell.length_b   1.000
_cell.length_c   1.000
_cell.angle_alpha   90.00
_cell.angle_beta   90.00
_cell.angle_gamma   90.00
#
_symmetry.space_group_name_H-M   'P 1'
#
loop_
_entity.id
_entity.type
_entity.pdbx_description
1 polymer ?
#
loop_
_entity_poly.entity_id
_entity_poly.type
_entity_poly.pdbx_seq_one_letter_code
_entity_poly.pdbx_strand_id
1 'polypeptide(L)'
;ENLCRNIAIIDGGRIIERDRMSNLLRKLQTESFLLTLRTPVAQLPELVGFRASLVDDHTIDIEIHKEQNLNEVFAALSSRGIEVLSMRNKVNRLEEMFMRLVENRVA
;
A
#
# COMPACT_ATOMS: atom_id res chain seq x y z
N GLU A 1 25.35 -28.59 5.39
CA GLU A 1 25.04 -27.36 6.14
C GLU A 1 24.17 -26.48 5.22
N ASN A 2 22.93 -26.05 5.46
CA ASN A 2 22.07 -25.73 6.62
C ASN A 2 21.61 -24.25 6.63
N LEU A 3 21.03 -23.74 5.54
CA LEU A 3 20.17 -22.52 5.46
C LEU A 3 19.96 -22.26 3.95
N CYS A 4 18.81 -22.18 3.30
CA CYS A 4 17.48 -21.74 3.67
C CYS A 4 16.43 -22.55 2.88
N ARG A 5 16.35 -23.86 3.12
CA ARG A 5 15.23 -24.73 2.71
C ARG A 5 13.95 -24.47 3.55
N ASN A 6 13.88 -23.33 4.24
CA ASN A 6 12.98 -23.04 5.35
C ASN A 6 11.93 -21.98 5.09
N ILE A 7 11.64 -21.57 3.84
CA ILE A 7 10.36 -20.89 3.59
C ILE A 7 9.26 -21.94 3.41
N ALA A 8 9.24 -22.87 4.36
CA ALA A 8 8.01 -23.40 4.91
C ALA A 8 7.33 -22.25 5.65
N ILE A 9 6.57 -21.43 4.94
CA ILE A 9 5.43 -20.75 5.60
C ILE A 9 4.29 -21.75 5.54
N ILE A 10 4.45 -22.81 6.35
CA ILE A 10 3.40 -23.73 6.76
C ILE A 10 2.71 -23.02 7.93
N ASP A 11 1.58 -22.40 7.64
CA ASP A 11 0.51 -22.27 8.61
C ASP A 11 -0.60 -23.22 8.12
N GLY A 12 -0.72 -24.39 8.75
CA GLY A 12 -1.87 -25.28 8.61
C GLY A 12 -2.04 -26.10 7.31
N GLY A 13 -1.01 -26.23 6.46
CA GLY A 13 -1.05 -27.22 5.36
C GLY A 13 -1.98 -26.90 4.19
N ARG A 14 -2.34 -25.63 3.98
CA ARG A 14 -2.99 -25.18 2.74
C ARG A 14 -2.00 -24.42 1.86
N ILE A 15 -2.03 -24.74 0.57
CA ILE A 15 -1.20 -24.10 -0.46
C ILE A 15 -1.57 -22.61 -0.53
N ILE A 16 -0.74 -21.74 0.05
CA ILE A 16 -0.90 -20.28 -0.01
C ILE A 16 -0.14 -19.67 -1.22
N GLU A 17 0.26 -20.48 -2.22
CA GLU A 17 1.12 -20.00 -3.32
C GLU A 17 0.37 -19.22 -4.42
N ARG A 18 -0.79 -19.71 -4.91
CA ARG A 18 -1.54 -19.03 -5.99
C ARG A 18 -2.14 -17.70 -5.57
N ASP A 19 -2.60 -17.61 -4.32
CA ASP A 19 -3.24 -16.41 -3.78
C ASP A 19 -2.21 -15.33 -3.41
N ARG A 20 -1.05 -15.73 -2.85
CA ARG A 20 0.03 -14.78 -2.50
C ARG A 20 0.66 -14.15 -3.72
N MET A 21 0.99 -14.92 -4.78
CA MET A 21 1.56 -14.33 -6.00
C MET A 21 0.56 -13.42 -6.72
N SER A 22 -0.71 -13.82 -6.85
CA SER A 22 -1.73 -12.99 -7.51
C SER A 22 -2.03 -11.72 -6.72
N ASN A 23 -2.09 -11.79 -5.38
CA ASN A 23 -2.21 -10.60 -4.53
C ASN A 23 -0.94 -9.75 -4.53
N LEU A 24 0.26 -10.34 -4.60
CA LEU A 24 1.53 -9.62 -4.76
C LEU A 24 1.59 -8.89 -6.12
N LEU A 25 1.19 -9.55 -7.21
CA LEU A 25 1.11 -8.95 -8.55
C LEU A 25 0.05 -7.85 -8.62
N ARG A 26 -1.07 -8.02 -7.92
CA ARG A 26 -2.10 -6.98 -7.82
C ARG A 26 -1.62 -5.79 -6.98
N LYS A 27 -0.86 -6.04 -5.91
CA LYS A 27 -0.15 -5.00 -5.14
C LYS A 27 0.96 -4.30 -5.93
N LEU A 28 1.56 -4.93 -6.94
CA LEU A 28 2.48 -4.23 -7.86
C LEU A 28 1.79 -3.16 -8.72
N GLN A 29 0.46 -3.20 -8.83
CA GLN A 29 -0.33 -2.23 -9.59
C GLN A 29 -0.97 -1.16 -8.73
N THR A 30 -0.79 -1.24 -7.40
CA THR A 30 -1.27 -0.24 -6.45
C THR A 30 -0.12 0.33 -5.64
N GLU A 31 -0.05 1.66 -5.60
CA GLU A 31 0.87 2.39 -4.74
C GLU A 31 0.11 2.90 -3.53
N SER A 32 0.66 2.67 -2.33
CA SER A 32 0.11 3.20 -1.09
C SER A 32 0.90 4.42 -0.65
N PHE A 33 0.19 5.50 -0.31
CA PHE A 33 0.75 6.77 0.14
C PHE A 33 0.21 7.11 1.53
N LEU A 34 1.08 7.64 2.38
CA LEU A 34 0.70 8.27 3.62
C LEU A 34 0.76 9.79 3.43
N LEU A 35 -0.37 10.44 3.68
CA LEU A 35 -0.53 11.89 3.62
C LEU A 35 -0.60 12.44 5.03
N THR A 36 0.24 13.41 5.36
CA THR A 36 0.17 14.16 6.62
C THR A 36 -0.65 15.42 6.41
N LEU A 37 -1.66 15.61 7.23
CA LEU A 37 -2.56 16.76 7.19
C LEU A 37 -2.06 17.90 8.06
N ARG A 38 -2.44 19.14 7.71
CA ARG A 38 -2.16 20.31 8.56
C ARG A 38 -2.99 20.31 9.84
N THR A 39 -4.25 19.91 9.72
CA THR A 39 -5.25 20.02 10.78
C THR A 39 -5.80 18.62 11.04
N PRO A 40 -6.07 18.25 12.31
CA PRO A 40 -6.62 16.95 12.61
C PRO A 40 -8.01 16.80 12.01
N VAL A 41 -8.29 15.62 11.46
CA VAL A 41 -9.62 15.26 10.95
C VAL A 41 -10.20 14.14 11.81
N ALA A 42 -11.42 14.36 12.31
CA ALA A 42 -12.14 13.34 13.09
C ALA A 42 -12.71 12.22 12.20
N GLN A 43 -12.97 12.53 10.93
CA GLN A 43 -13.47 11.58 9.95
C GLN A 43 -12.82 11.85 8.60
N LEU A 44 -12.52 10.77 7.89
CA LEU A 44 -12.05 10.84 6.53
C LEU A 44 -13.19 11.26 5.60
N PRO A 45 -13.02 12.25 4.72
CA PRO A 45 -14.02 12.57 3.74
C PRO A 45 -14.18 11.44 2.72
N GLU A 46 -15.34 11.37 2.07
CA GLU A 46 -15.55 10.41 0.99
C GLU A 46 -14.64 10.73 -0.21
N LEU A 47 -13.76 9.79 -0.53
CA LEU A 47 -12.86 9.82 -1.67
C LEU A 47 -13.34 8.78 -2.68
N VAL A 48 -14.31 9.16 -3.51
CA VAL A 48 -14.94 8.26 -4.49
C VAL A 48 -13.90 7.65 -5.41
N GLY A 49 -13.93 6.32 -5.54
CA GLY A 49 -12.98 5.58 -6.38
C GLY A 49 -11.63 5.32 -5.73
N PHE A 50 -11.32 5.91 -4.57
CA PHE A 50 -10.07 5.69 -3.86
C PHE A 50 -10.29 4.87 -2.60
N ARG A 51 -9.34 3.98 -2.31
CA ARG A 51 -9.27 3.34 -1.00
C ARG A 51 -8.46 4.23 -0.10
N ALA A 52 -9.10 4.69 0.96
CA ALA A 52 -8.50 5.61 1.89
C ALA A 52 -8.91 5.24 3.32
N SER A 53 -7.97 5.36 4.25
CA SER A 53 -8.18 5.03 5.65
C SER A 53 -7.48 6.06 6.53
N LEU A 54 -8.10 6.45 7.64
CA LEU A 54 -7.43 7.28 8.64
C LEU A 54 -6.49 6.38 9.47
N VAL A 55 -5.20 6.73 9.49
CA VAL A 55 -4.21 6.04 10.34
C VAL A 55 -4.23 6.65 11.74
N ASP A 56 -4.37 7.96 11.79
CA ASP A 56 -4.46 8.80 12.98
C ASP A 56 -5.07 10.16 12.58
N ASP A 57 -5.44 11.01 13.54
CA ASP A 57 -6.11 12.28 13.25
C ASP A 57 -5.35 13.21 12.29
N HIS A 58 -4.02 13.11 12.17
CA HIS A 58 -3.23 13.87 11.18
C HIS A 58 -2.75 13.05 9.97
N THR A 59 -3.07 11.76 9.87
CA THR A 59 -2.46 10.89 8.83
C THR A 59 -3.51 10.05 8.11
N ILE A 60 -3.50 10.15 6.79
CA ILE A 60 -4.35 9.34 5.90
C ILE A 60 -3.48 8.36 5.11
N ASP A 61 -3.90 7.10 5.05
CA ASP A 61 -3.41 6.08 4.14
C ASP A 61 -4.29 6.05 2.89
N ILE A 62 -3.70 6.21 1.71
CA ILE A 62 -4.40 6.16 0.42
C ILE A 62 -3.76 5.06 -0.44
N GLU A 63 -4.57 4.21 -1.06
CA GLU A 63 -4.17 3.25 -2.08
C GLU A 63 -4.62 3.77 -3.46
N ILE A 64 -3.66 3.91 -4.38
CA ILE A 64 -3.83 4.43 -5.74
C ILE A 64 -3.47 3.33 -6.73
N HIS A 65 -4.35 3.00 -7.67
CA HIS A 65 -4.01 2.14 -8.80
C HIS A 65 -3.19 2.91 -9.86
N LYS A 66 -2.36 2.22 -10.65
CA LYS A 66 -1.55 2.83 -11.72
C LYS A 66 -2.35 3.68 -12.73
N GLU A 67 -3.63 3.40 -12.90
CA GLU A 67 -4.53 4.11 -13.82
C GLU A 67 -5.21 5.32 -13.16
N GLN A 68 -5.06 5.49 -11.85
CA GLN A 68 -5.70 6.56 -11.07
C GLN A 68 -4.75 7.72 -10.83
N ASN A 69 -5.32 8.93 -10.77
CA ASN A 69 -4.55 10.15 -10.57
C ASN A 69 -4.60 10.59 -9.11
N LEU A 70 -3.44 10.60 -8.45
CA LEU A 70 -3.32 11.06 -7.07
C LEU A 70 -3.73 12.53 -6.88
N ASN A 71 -3.62 13.36 -7.92
CA ASN A 71 -4.06 14.76 -7.85
C ASN A 71 -5.56 14.90 -7.59
N GLU A 72 -6.38 13.93 -7.99
CA GLU A 72 -7.82 13.95 -7.69
C GLU A 72 -8.09 13.80 -6.18
N VAL A 73 -7.25 13.04 -5.48
CA VAL A 73 -7.31 12.94 -4.01
C VAL A 73 -6.96 14.29 -3.37
N PHE A 74 -5.88 14.94 -3.82
CA PHE A 74 -5.52 16.27 -3.33
C PHE A 74 -6.61 17.31 -3.59
N ALA A 75 -7.24 17.29 -4.78
CA ALA A 75 -8.36 18.16 -5.11
C ALA A 75 -9.58 17.91 -4.21
N ALA A 76 -9.93 16.64 -3.97
CA ALA A 76 -11.05 16.26 -3.12
C ALA A 76 -10.84 16.61 -1.64
N LEU A 77 -9.59 16.55 -1.15
CA LEU A 77 -9.20 17.01 0.19
C LEU A 77 -9.24 18.55 0.28
N SER A 78 -8.63 19.23 -0.70
CA SER A 78 -8.56 20.69 -0.75
C SER A 78 -9.94 21.35 -0.86
N SER A 79 -10.86 20.77 -1.64
CA SER A 79 -12.26 21.24 -1.74
C SER A 79 -13.01 21.19 -0.41
N ARG A 80 -12.53 20.42 0.56
CA ARG A 80 -13.10 20.31 1.91
C ARG A 80 -12.27 21.07 2.96
N GLY A 81 -11.31 21.89 2.52
CA GLY A 81 -10.42 22.66 3.39
C GLY A 81 -9.36 21.83 4.10
N ILE A 82 -9.13 20.59 3.66
CA ILE A 82 -8.10 19.71 4.25
C ILE A 82 -6.80 19.93 3.47
N GLU A 83 -5.83 20.53 4.14
CA GLU A 83 -4.50 20.76 3.59
C GLU A 83 -3.58 19.57 3.88
N VAL A 84 -2.89 19.08 2.85
CA VAL A 84 -1.83 18.07 2.97
C VAL A 84 -0.47 18.77 3.06
N LEU A 85 0.29 18.50 4.11
CA LEU A 85 1.61 19.06 4.35
C LEU A 85 2.72 18.25 3.69
N SER A 86 2.59 16.93 3.72
CA SER A 86 3.61 16.03 3.17
C SER A 86 3.00 14.72 2.73
N MET A 87 3.74 14.03 1.86
CA MET A 87 3.40 12.72 1.32
C MET A 87 4.62 11.84 1.41
N ARG A 88 4.41 10.57 1.77
CA ARG A 88 5.44 9.53 1.68
C ARG A 88 4.86 8.22 1.16
N ASN A 89 5.65 7.46 0.42
CA ASN A 89 5.26 6.13 -0.01
C ASN A 89 5.27 5.19 1.20
N LYS A 90 4.22 4.38 1.33
CA LYS A 90 4.15 3.28 2.29
C LYS A 90 4.81 2.05 1.65
N VAL A 91 6.14 2.06 1.65
CA VAL A 91 6.90 0.92 1.10
C VAL A 91 6.86 -0.23 2.11
N ASN A 92 6.16 -1.29 1.76
CA ASN A 92 6.22 -2.52 2.55
C ASN A 92 7.53 -3.24 2.25
N ARG A 93 8.52 -3.03 3.12
CA ARG A 93 9.90 -3.57 2.96
C ARG A 93 9.93 -5.09 2.81
N LEU A 94 8.96 -5.81 3.39
CA LEU A 94 8.87 -7.26 3.26
C LEU A 94 8.54 -7.67 1.82
N GLU A 95 7.67 -6.91 1.16
CA GLU A 95 7.22 -7.17 -0.22
C GLU A 95 8.32 -6.80 -1.22
N GLU A 96 9.02 -5.68 -0.99
CA GLU A 96 10.20 -5.31 -1.77
C GLU A 96 11.31 -6.38 -1.66
N MET A 97 11.57 -6.86 -0.44
CA MET A 97 12.54 -7.92 -0.21
C MET A 97 12.14 -9.23 -0.91
N PHE A 98 10.85 -9.56 -0.93
CA PHE A 98 10.33 -10.73 -1.62
C PHE A 98 10.45 -10.61 -3.16
N MET A 99 10.15 -9.44 -3.73
CA MET A 99 10.28 -9.19 -5.19
C MET A 99 11.72 -9.35 -5.67
N ARG A 100 12.70 -8.79 -4.94
CA ARG A 100 14.12 -8.96 -5.28
C ARG A 100 14.57 -10.42 -5.30
N LEU A 101 14.00 -11.26 -4.43
CA LEU A 101 14.30 -12.69 -4.39
C LEU A 101 13.67 -13.47 -5.57
N VAL A 102 12.57 -12.98 -6.13
CA VAL A 102 11.86 -13.58 -7.28
C VAL A 102 12.46 -13.13 -8.61
N GLU A 103 12.80 -11.85 -8.78
CA GLU A 103 13.42 -11.32 -10.01
C GLU A 103 14.78 -11.97 -10.29
N ASN A 104 15.54 -12.31 -9.24
CA ASN A 104 16.85 -12.97 -9.38
C ASN A 104 16.77 -14.46 -9.75
N ARG A 105 15.56 -15.01 -9.93
CA ARG A 105 15.33 -16.42 -10.28
C ARG A 105 14.90 -16.63 -11.73
N VAL A 106 14.73 -15.55 -12.50
CA VAL A 106 14.29 -15.58 -13.91
C VAL A 106 15.45 -15.31 -14.89
N ALA A 107 16.68 -15.12 -14.38
CA ALA A 107 17.90 -14.97 -15.18
C ALA A 107 18.61 -16.32 -15.41
#